data_AF-A0AAN8X5N6-F1
#
_entry.id   AF-A0AAN8X5N6-F1
#
_cell.length_a   1.000
_cell.length_b   1.000
_cell.length_c   1.000
_cell.angle_alpha   90.00
_cell.angle_beta   90.00
_cell.angle_gamma   90.00
#
_symmetry.space_group_name_H-M   'P 1'
#
loop_
_entity.id
_entity.type
_entity.pdbx_description
1 polymer ?
#
loop_
_entity_poly.entity_id
_entity_poly.type
_entity_poly.pdbx_seq_one_letter_code
_entity_poly.pdbx_strand_id
1 'polypeptide(L)'
;MLLVGRWQSARRPHAKFVMEQQLEKAAQILMAPPDLVTSEQRHEAEQVFLQLRNTKNPFNLCRQLLEGSQVDYLLFEAATLLRVGVIREWRDLSKEDILQLRQYIVQYIVSRHNLPHYVRETLVQVVGIMVKRGSVEDQGEDRGRLLTEVEQLVSAGDNTMRMIGCSIISSLMQEYAVTVKSTDVGLTWETHFKAKKQFEGTDLRRIFHFIVNLLGEVVKVEGKLNDELSALLMKLLLYWRVRENWELGHHALNCLVQLASLNGAVLINRQIRIKYLSQYLECLFSLLSSTQITEVEALGISNIFRKLLLFFPLSVLIALPEEMLHQLVENLTALTCKFAQGAAQEEMLDYEDQLYMEAFEQMLHSWASILQENSNCNSAQIKQSATLIFDTYLKCHLAPPDGSRRPIDADEISEAVQADRIAFKDQLVLIGLCGRQAPEHSVPLLTQLLEDRVGRMRTQLTHVLSNNLTIAENSQLDHLHEDIHWLLLIAGEKNMKVLSFV
;
A
#
# COMPACT_ATOMS: atom_id res chain seq x y z
N MET A 1 -33.86 37.35 6.67
CA MET A 1 -35.23 37.00 6.21
C MET A 1 -35.46 37.29 4.71
N LEU A 2 -34.46 37.07 3.84
CA LEU A 2 -34.56 37.39 2.39
C LEU A 2 -34.19 36.21 1.46
N LEU A 3 -33.92 35.01 1.98
CA LEU A 3 -33.51 33.83 1.20
C LEU A 3 -34.59 32.76 0.97
N VAL A 4 -35.81 32.96 1.49
CA VAL A 4 -37.00 32.21 1.01
C VAL A 4 -37.43 32.71 -0.38
N GLY A 5 -37.20 33.99 -0.70
CA GLY A 5 -37.79 34.66 -1.87
C GLY A 5 -37.07 34.49 -3.21
N ARG A 6 -35.77 34.18 -3.25
CA ARG A 6 -35.02 34.00 -4.52
C ARG A 6 -34.81 32.53 -4.93
N TRP A 7 -35.03 31.60 -4.00
CA TRP A 7 -35.01 30.16 -4.24
C TRP A 7 -36.42 29.59 -4.57
N GLN A 8 -37.46 30.43 -4.48
CA GLN A 8 -38.83 30.18 -4.93
C GLN A 8 -39.09 30.76 -6.33
N SER A 9 -38.22 30.50 -7.31
CA SER A 9 -38.67 30.63 -8.71
C SER A 9 -39.72 29.54 -8.96
N ALA A 10 -40.98 29.96 -8.91
CA ALA A 10 -42.16 29.12 -9.01
C ALA A 10 -42.29 28.49 -10.39
N ARG A 11 -41.59 27.38 -10.64
CA ARG A 11 -42.19 26.34 -11.48
C ARG A 11 -43.34 25.72 -10.68
N ARG A 12 -44.55 25.75 -11.26
CA ARG A 12 -45.79 25.25 -10.65
C ARG A 12 -45.53 23.86 -10.02
N PRO A 13 -46.08 23.55 -8.83
CA PRO A 13 -45.86 22.26 -8.13
C PRO A 13 -46.07 21.04 -9.04
N HIS A 14 -47.03 21.13 -9.97
CA HIS A 14 -47.34 20.10 -10.94
C HIS A 14 -46.21 19.84 -11.96
N ALA A 15 -45.55 20.88 -12.48
CA ALA A 15 -44.45 20.71 -13.44
C ALA A 15 -43.18 20.12 -12.79
N LYS A 16 -43.01 20.29 -11.47
CA LYS A 16 -41.92 19.68 -10.71
C LYS A 16 -42.11 18.18 -10.59
N PHE A 17 -43.30 17.76 -10.16
CA PHE A 17 -43.66 16.35 -10.01
C PHE A 17 -43.54 15.57 -11.33
N VAL A 18 -43.94 16.18 -12.45
CA VAL A 18 -43.84 15.55 -13.77
C VAL A 18 -42.39 15.32 -14.21
N MET A 19 -41.48 16.26 -13.92
CA MET A 19 -40.06 16.12 -14.27
C MET A 19 -39.37 15.02 -13.45
N GLU A 20 -39.66 14.96 -12.16
CA GLU A 20 -39.13 13.90 -11.27
C GLU A 20 -39.61 12.52 -11.71
N GLN A 21 -40.91 12.35 -11.98
CA GLN A 21 -41.44 11.08 -12.50
C GLN A 21 -40.84 10.67 -13.84
N GLN A 22 -40.59 11.62 -14.74
CA GLN A 22 -39.93 11.35 -16.01
C GLN A 22 -38.50 10.83 -15.80
N LEU A 23 -37.75 11.44 -14.88
CA LEU A 23 -36.39 11.03 -14.53
C LEU A 23 -36.36 9.66 -13.85
N GLU A 24 -37.29 9.39 -12.94
CA GLU A 24 -37.41 8.07 -12.29
C GLU A 24 -37.73 6.97 -13.29
N LYS A 25 -38.64 7.24 -14.25
CA LYS A 25 -38.95 6.29 -15.33
C LYS A 25 -37.73 6.05 -16.23
N ALA A 26 -37.01 7.10 -16.60
CA ALA A 26 -35.77 6.97 -17.38
C ALA A 26 -34.71 6.16 -16.61
N ALA A 27 -34.58 6.36 -15.29
CA ALA A 27 -33.66 5.59 -14.45
C ALA A 27 -34.02 4.09 -14.45
N GLN A 28 -35.30 3.75 -14.34
CA GLN A 28 -35.78 2.37 -14.40
C GLN A 28 -35.43 1.71 -15.74
N ILE A 29 -35.55 2.45 -16.86
CA ILE A 29 -35.21 1.97 -18.21
C ILE A 29 -33.70 1.71 -18.35
N LEU A 30 -32.84 2.59 -17.83
CA LEU A 30 -31.38 2.44 -17.90
C LEU A 30 -30.87 1.29 -17.03
N MET A 31 -31.46 1.12 -15.84
CA MET A 31 -31.06 0.09 -14.88
C MET A 31 -31.70 -1.28 -15.14
N ALA A 32 -32.67 -1.36 -16.06
CA ALA A 32 -33.31 -2.62 -16.41
C ALA A 32 -32.37 -3.54 -17.20
N PRO A 33 -32.51 -4.87 -17.05
CA PRO A 33 -31.76 -5.86 -17.83
C PRO A 33 -31.80 -5.60 -19.34
N PRO A 34 -30.71 -5.89 -20.08
CA PRO A 34 -30.61 -5.64 -21.52
C PRO A 34 -31.70 -6.34 -22.34
N ASP A 35 -32.23 -7.47 -21.86
CA ASP A 35 -33.25 -8.24 -22.57
C ASP A 35 -34.67 -7.67 -22.42
N LEU A 36 -34.87 -6.74 -21.48
CA LEU A 36 -36.19 -6.17 -21.15
C LEU A 36 -36.44 -4.79 -21.76
N VAL A 37 -35.44 -4.18 -22.39
CA VAL A 37 -35.51 -2.81 -22.90
C VAL A 37 -34.84 -2.72 -24.27
N THR A 38 -35.48 -2.04 -25.21
CA THR A 38 -34.90 -1.87 -26.55
C THR A 38 -33.73 -0.87 -26.53
N SER A 39 -32.84 -0.98 -27.52
CA SER A 39 -31.76 0.00 -27.70
C SER A 39 -32.28 1.42 -27.86
N GLU A 40 -33.44 1.60 -28.49
CA GLU A 40 -34.07 2.91 -28.70
C GLU A 40 -34.58 3.49 -27.38
N GLN A 41 -35.28 2.69 -26.56
CA GLN A 41 -35.75 3.12 -25.24
C GLN A 41 -34.60 3.50 -24.30
N ARG A 42 -33.50 2.73 -24.33
CA ARG A 42 -32.28 3.08 -23.58
C ARG A 42 -31.68 4.38 -24.07
N HIS A 43 -31.56 4.56 -25.38
CA HIS A 43 -31.04 5.81 -25.96
C HIS A 43 -31.89 7.02 -25.56
N GLU A 44 -33.23 6.92 -25.60
CA GLU A 44 -34.12 7.99 -25.14
C GLU A 44 -33.91 8.31 -23.66
N ALA A 45 -33.78 7.30 -22.80
CA ALA A 45 -33.51 7.50 -21.39
C ALA A 45 -32.13 8.14 -21.14
N GLU A 46 -31.10 7.77 -21.89
CA GLU A 46 -29.79 8.42 -21.85
C GLU A 46 -29.87 9.91 -22.22
N GLN A 47 -30.65 10.25 -23.25
CA GLN A 47 -30.85 11.66 -23.65
C GLN A 47 -31.48 12.49 -22.53
N VAL A 48 -32.41 11.92 -21.75
CA VAL A 48 -33.00 12.60 -20.59
C VAL A 48 -31.92 12.92 -19.55
N PHE A 49 -31.03 11.98 -19.24
CA PHE A 49 -29.93 12.22 -18.28
C PHE A 49 -28.83 13.14 -18.85
N LEU A 50 -28.58 13.11 -20.16
CA LEU A 50 -27.71 14.10 -20.81
C LEU A 50 -28.26 15.52 -20.68
N GLN A 51 -29.57 15.70 -20.85
CA GLN A 51 -30.22 16.99 -20.60
C GLN A 51 -30.11 17.41 -19.13
N LEU A 52 -30.32 16.48 -18.19
CA LEU A 52 -30.13 16.73 -16.76
C LEU A 52 -28.70 17.24 -16.47
N ARG A 53 -27.67 16.55 -16.98
CA ARG A 53 -26.25 16.91 -16.78
C ARG A 53 -25.87 18.28 -17.35
N ASN A 54 -26.56 18.70 -18.40
CA ASN A 54 -26.37 20.02 -19.03
C ASN A 54 -27.15 21.16 -18.36
N THR A 55 -27.93 20.88 -17.31
CA THR A 55 -28.69 21.90 -16.57
C THR A 55 -27.75 22.92 -15.94
N LYS A 56 -27.99 24.22 -16.21
CA LYS A 56 -27.30 25.34 -15.54
C LYS A 56 -27.95 25.66 -14.20
N ASN A 57 -27.17 26.08 -13.21
CA ASN A 57 -27.61 26.32 -11.84
C ASN A 57 -28.41 25.12 -11.26
N PRO A 58 -27.78 23.93 -11.19
CA PRO A 58 -28.48 22.70 -10.86
C PRO A 58 -28.81 22.55 -9.37
N PHE A 59 -28.28 23.40 -8.49
CA PHE A 59 -28.28 23.18 -7.03
C PHE A 59 -29.69 22.98 -6.44
N ASN A 60 -30.65 23.80 -6.87
CA ASN A 60 -32.05 23.67 -6.48
C ASN A 60 -32.70 22.38 -6.96
N LEU A 61 -32.41 22.00 -8.21
CA LEU A 61 -32.95 20.79 -8.81
C LEU A 61 -32.38 19.57 -8.11
N CYS A 62 -31.07 19.50 -7.91
CA CYS A 62 -30.43 18.40 -7.20
C CYS A 62 -30.94 18.26 -5.77
N ARG A 63 -31.16 19.36 -5.05
CA ARG A 63 -31.78 19.32 -3.72
C ARG A 63 -33.17 18.69 -3.77
N GLN A 64 -34.01 19.10 -4.73
CA GLN A 64 -35.35 18.54 -4.90
C GLN A 64 -35.30 17.04 -5.21
N LEU A 65 -34.43 16.61 -6.12
CA LEU A 65 -34.27 15.20 -6.47
C LEU A 65 -33.75 14.37 -5.28
N LEU A 66 -32.79 14.90 -4.53
CA LEU A 66 -32.26 14.24 -3.33
C LEU A 66 -33.31 14.10 -2.23
N GLU A 67 -34.15 15.12 -2.03
CA GLU A 67 -35.20 15.11 -1.02
C GLU A 67 -36.42 14.25 -1.42
N GLY A 68 -36.83 14.29 -2.69
CA GLY A 68 -38.07 13.70 -3.21
C GLY A 68 -37.95 12.25 -3.67
N SER A 69 -36.86 11.89 -4.34
CA SER A 69 -36.74 10.58 -4.98
C SER A 69 -36.25 9.49 -4.02
N GLN A 70 -36.71 8.26 -4.28
CA GLN A 70 -36.23 7.03 -3.64
C GLN A 70 -35.44 6.14 -4.63
N VAL A 71 -35.21 6.60 -5.87
CA VAL A 71 -34.51 5.84 -6.89
C VAL A 71 -33.01 6.10 -6.79
N ASP A 72 -32.24 5.12 -6.34
CA ASP A 72 -30.81 5.27 -6.03
C ASP A 72 -29.97 5.80 -7.20
N TYR A 73 -30.27 5.38 -8.43
CA TYR A 73 -29.59 5.88 -9.63
C TYR A 73 -29.84 7.38 -9.84
N LEU A 74 -31.06 7.85 -9.60
CA LEU A 74 -31.39 9.27 -9.72
C LEU A 74 -30.73 10.11 -8.62
N LEU A 75 -30.65 9.58 -7.39
CA LEU A 75 -29.90 10.20 -6.30
C LEU A 75 -28.42 10.33 -6.65
N PHE A 76 -27.82 9.31 -7.27
CA PHE A 76 -26.45 9.34 -7.74
C PHE A 76 -26.21 10.35 -8.87
N GLU A 77 -27.11 10.43 -9.85
CA GLU A 77 -27.03 11.42 -10.92
C GLU A 77 -27.18 12.85 -10.38
N ALA A 78 -28.07 13.06 -9.39
CA ALA A 78 -28.20 14.34 -8.69
C ALA A 78 -26.91 14.72 -7.94
N ALA A 79 -26.30 13.77 -7.22
CA ALA A 79 -25.02 13.97 -6.53
C ALA A 79 -23.87 14.26 -7.50
N THR A 80 -23.81 13.55 -8.63
CA THR A 80 -22.80 13.74 -9.69
C THR A 80 -22.97 15.10 -10.36
N LEU A 81 -24.21 15.52 -10.62
CA LEU A 81 -24.52 16.84 -11.15
C LEU A 81 -24.15 17.95 -10.16
N LEU A 82 -24.36 17.76 -8.85
CA LEU A 82 -23.84 18.69 -7.83
C LEU A 82 -22.32 18.79 -7.92
N ARG A 83 -21.62 17.66 -7.99
CA ARG A 83 -20.15 17.62 -8.09
C ARG A 83 -19.61 18.45 -9.25
N VAL A 84 -20.16 18.25 -10.46
CA VAL A 84 -19.76 19.02 -11.65
C VAL A 84 -20.22 20.48 -11.55
N GLY A 85 -21.44 20.71 -11.06
CA GLY A 85 -22.05 22.03 -10.91
C GLY A 85 -21.26 22.95 -9.99
N VAL A 86 -20.82 22.48 -8.82
CA VAL A 86 -20.04 23.29 -7.87
C VAL A 86 -18.69 23.71 -8.46
N ILE A 87 -18.07 22.89 -9.32
CA ILE A 87 -16.82 23.26 -9.99
C ILE A 87 -17.09 24.29 -11.09
N ARG A 88 -18.09 24.01 -11.94
CA ARG A 88 -18.41 24.79 -13.13
C ARG A 88 -18.87 26.21 -12.80
N GLU A 89 -19.70 26.35 -11.77
CA GLU A 89 -20.42 27.60 -11.45
C GLU A 89 -19.94 28.23 -10.13
N TRP A 90 -18.81 27.79 -9.58
CA TRP A 90 -18.29 28.26 -8.28
C TRP A 90 -18.25 29.78 -8.13
N ARG A 91 -17.79 30.48 -9.18
CA ARG A 91 -17.60 31.94 -9.17
C ARG A 91 -18.92 32.72 -9.15
N ASP A 92 -20.00 32.06 -9.55
CA ASP A 92 -21.34 32.66 -9.60
C ASP A 92 -22.10 32.49 -8.26
N LEU A 93 -21.58 31.65 -7.36
CA LEU A 93 -22.16 31.40 -6.04
C LEU A 93 -21.69 32.44 -5.02
N SER A 94 -22.60 32.93 -4.18
CA SER A 94 -22.23 33.76 -3.05
C SER A 94 -21.62 32.92 -1.92
N LYS A 95 -20.80 33.53 -1.06
CA LYS A 95 -20.22 32.85 0.12
C LYS A 95 -21.29 32.23 1.02
N GLU A 96 -22.42 32.90 1.17
CA GLU A 96 -23.54 32.40 1.97
C GLU A 96 -24.18 31.16 1.33
N ASP A 97 -24.39 31.17 0.00
CA ASP A 97 -24.97 30.02 -0.71
C ASP A 97 -24.06 28.79 -0.66
N ILE A 98 -22.74 29.00 -0.74
CA ILE A 98 -21.73 27.93 -0.62
C ILE A 98 -21.83 27.27 0.76
N LEU A 99 -21.87 28.07 1.84
CA LEU A 99 -21.96 27.57 3.21
C LEU A 99 -23.27 26.81 3.44
N GLN A 100 -24.40 27.38 3.00
CA GLN A 100 -25.71 26.74 3.13
C GLN A 100 -25.80 25.43 2.35
N LEU A 101 -25.27 25.37 1.13
CA LEU A 101 -25.24 24.15 0.34
C LEU A 101 -24.36 23.07 0.99
N ARG A 102 -23.17 23.43 1.50
CA ARG A 102 -22.31 22.49 2.23
C ARG A 102 -23.04 21.92 3.45
N GLN A 103 -23.63 22.80 4.27
CA GLN A 103 -24.34 22.39 5.49
C GLN A 103 -25.52 21.48 5.16
N TYR A 104 -26.28 21.80 4.12
CA TYR A 104 -27.36 20.95 3.62
C TYR A 104 -26.85 19.55 3.24
N ILE A 105 -25.78 19.44 2.45
CA ILE A 105 -25.25 18.14 2.00
C ILE A 105 -24.79 17.31 3.20
N VAL A 106 -24.06 17.91 4.14
CA VAL A 106 -23.61 17.21 5.37
C VAL A 106 -24.82 16.73 6.19
N GLN A 107 -25.81 17.61 6.41
CA GLN A 107 -27.02 17.25 7.15
C GLN A 107 -27.82 16.15 6.45
N TYR A 108 -27.89 16.18 5.12
CA TYR A 108 -28.57 15.16 4.31
C TYR A 108 -27.90 13.79 4.48
N ILE A 109 -26.55 13.73 4.41
CA ILE A 109 -25.81 12.49 4.60
C ILE A 109 -26.00 11.94 6.02
N VAL A 110 -25.89 12.81 7.02
CA VAL A 110 -25.99 12.44 8.45
C VAL A 110 -27.41 11.96 8.81
N SER A 111 -28.44 12.59 8.25
CA SER A 111 -29.85 12.25 8.57
C SER A 111 -30.37 11.00 7.84
N ARG A 112 -29.70 10.52 6.79
CA ARG A 112 -30.15 9.37 5.98
C ARG A 112 -29.29 8.13 6.21
N HIS A 113 -29.72 7.29 7.16
CA HIS A 113 -29.04 6.04 7.51
C HIS A 113 -28.94 5.05 6.33
N ASN A 114 -29.99 4.93 5.50
CA ASN A 114 -30.07 3.95 4.40
C ASN A 114 -29.64 4.50 3.04
N LEU A 115 -28.86 5.59 3.00
CA LEU A 115 -28.35 6.11 1.74
C LEU A 115 -27.35 5.11 1.11
N PRO A 116 -27.48 4.75 -0.18
CA PRO A 116 -26.53 3.85 -0.83
C PRO A 116 -25.09 4.37 -0.73
N HIS A 117 -24.14 3.46 -0.50
CA HIS A 117 -22.74 3.82 -0.25
C HIS A 117 -22.16 4.71 -1.36
N TYR A 118 -22.38 4.38 -2.63
CA TYR A 118 -21.85 5.16 -3.75
C TYR A 118 -22.47 6.56 -3.86
N VAL A 119 -23.74 6.75 -3.46
CA VAL A 119 -24.38 8.07 -3.40
C VAL A 119 -23.76 8.89 -2.27
N ARG A 120 -23.61 8.27 -1.09
CA ARG A 120 -22.99 8.90 0.09
C ARG A 120 -21.58 9.37 -0.24
N GLU A 121 -20.73 8.49 -0.77
CA GLU A 121 -19.34 8.82 -1.11
C GLU A 121 -19.26 9.92 -2.16
N THR A 122 -20.18 9.94 -3.14
CA THR A 122 -20.23 11.03 -4.13
C THR A 122 -20.56 12.37 -3.47
N LEU A 123 -21.54 12.42 -2.56
CA LEU A 123 -21.89 13.65 -1.84
C LEU A 123 -20.78 14.10 -0.87
N VAL A 124 -20.11 13.16 -0.21
CA VAL A 124 -18.94 13.44 0.63
C VAL A 124 -17.81 14.06 -0.21
N GLN A 125 -17.57 13.55 -1.42
CA GLN A 125 -16.64 14.18 -2.37
C GLN A 125 -17.05 15.61 -2.75
N VAL A 126 -18.36 15.88 -2.96
CA VAL A 126 -18.84 17.25 -3.18
C VAL A 126 -18.45 18.16 -2.02
N VAL A 127 -18.65 17.72 -0.78
CA VAL A 127 -18.23 18.46 0.43
C VAL A 127 -16.72 18.73 0.40
N GLY A 128 -15.90 17.71 0.10
CA GLY A 128 -14.45 17.86 0.00
C GLY A 128 -14.02 18.91 -1.03
N ILE A 129 -14.60 18.87 -2.23
CA ILE A 129 -14.35 19.83 -3.30
C ILE A 129 -14.74 21.25 -2.88
N MET A 130 -15.94 21.42 -2.31
CA MET A 130 -16.43 22.73 -1.86
C MET A 130 -15.52 23.32 -0.80
N VAL A 131 -15.13 22.53 0.21
CA VAL A 131 -14.26 22.99 1.31
C VAL A 131 -12.87 23.36 0.79
N LYS A 132 -12.30 22.56 -0.12
CA LYS A 132 -11.00 22.85 -0.72
C LYS A 132 -11.02 24.12 -1.55
N ARG A 133 -12.05 24.33 -2.36
CA ARG A 133 -12.21 25.55 -3.16
C ARG A 133 -12.44 26.77 -2.26
N GLY A 134 -13.31 26.66 -1.25
CA GLY A 134 -13.57 27.72 -0.27
C GLY A 134 -12.31 28.13 0.50
N SER A 135 -11.47 27.15 0.84
CA SER A 135 -10.20 27.37 1.57
C SER A 135 -9.21 28.28 0.85
N VAL A 136 -9.31 28.40 -0.48
CA VAL A 136 -8.48 29.34 -1.26
C VAL A 136 -8.86 30.80 -0.95
N GLU A 137 -10.14 31.04 -0.65
CA GLU A 137 -10.71 32.38 -0.45
C GLU A 137 -10.76 32.78 1.03
N ASP A 138 -11.05 31.83 1.93
CA ASP A 138 -11.24 32.08 3.37
C ASP A 138 -10.07 31.60 4.24
N GLN A 139 -8.98 31.13 3.63
CA GLN A 139 -7.80 30.59 4.33
C GLN A 139 -8.12 29.39 5.24
N GLY A 140 -9.16 28.62 4.94
CA GLY A 140 -9.52 27.39 5.65
C GLY A 140 -10.40 27.59 6.88
N GLU A 141 -11.07 28.74 7.02
CA GLU A 141 -11.97 29.01 8.13
C GLU A 141 -13.16 28.03 8.17
N ASP A 142 -13.88 27.83 7.05
CA ASP A 142 -14.96 26.84 6.97
C ASP A 142 -14.44 25.41 7.14
N ARG A 143 -13.25 25.10 6.61
CA ARG A 143 -12.59 23.80 6.82
C ARG A 143 -12.39 23.50 8.31
N GLY A 144 -11.86 24.47 9.07
CA GLY A 144 -11.64 24.33 10.50
C GLY A 144 -12.94 24.12 11.29
N ARG A 145 -14.03 24.79 10.89
CA ARG A 145 -15.37 24.61 11.46
C ARG A 145 -15.95 23.22 11.15
N LEU A 146 -15.90 22.79 9.89
CA LEU A 146 -16.33 21.46 9.48
C LEU A 146 -15.58 20.36 10.24
N LEU A 147 -14.26 20.49 10.42
CA LEU A 147 -13.49 19.52 11.19
C LEU A 147 -13.96 19.42 12.64
N THR A 148 -14.31 20.55 13.28
CA THR A 148 -14.90 20.53 14.64
C THR A 148 -16.25 19.82 14.65
N GLU A 149 -17.12 20.08 13.68
CA GLU A 149 -18.42 19.40 13.54
C GLU A 149 -18.24 17.89 13.37
N VAL A 150 -17.30 17.48 12.52
CA VAL A 150 -17.02 16.07 12.22
C VAL A 150 -16.37 15.36 13.40
N GLU A 151 -15.45 16.01 14.12
CA GLU A 151 -14.85 15.46 15.36
C GLU A 151 -15.93 15.19 16.42
N GLN A 152 -16.88 16.11 16.58
CA GLN A 152 -18.03 15.93 17.47
C GLN A 152 -18.94 14.79 17.01
N LEU A 153 -19.19 14.69 15.69
CA LEU A 153 -20.00 13.62 15.08
C LEU A 153 -19.40 12.23 15.34
N VAL A 154 -18.08 12.08 15.16
CA VAL A 154 -17.35 10.82 15.42
C VAL A 154 -17.34 10.49 16.91
N SER A 155 -17.22 11.49 17.77
CA SER A 155 -17.19 11.31 19.23
C SER A 155 -18.56 10.97 19.84
N ALA A 156 -19.66 11.19 19.12
CA ALA A 156 -21.03 11.00 19.62
C ALA A 156 -21.42 9.53 19.89
N GLY A 157 -20.60 8.55 19.50
CA GLY A 157 -20.73 7.14 19.91
C GLY A 157 -21.58 6.23 19.01
N ASP A 158 -22.29 6.76 18.01
CA ASP A 158 -22.96 5.94 16.97
C ASP A 158 -21.95 5.51 15.89
N ASN A 159 -21.88 4.20 15.60
CA ASN A 159 -21.01 3.64 14.57
C ASN A 159 -21.33 4.19 13.18
N THR A 160 -22.60 4.48 12.88
CA THR A 160 -22.98 5.07 11.58
C THR A 160 -22.40 6.48 11.44
N MET A 161 -22.54 7.29 12.49
CA MET A 161 -22.00 8.65 12.54
C MET A 161 -20.47 8.66 12.50
N ARG A 162 -19.82 7.71 13.18
CA ARG A 162 -18.36 7.51 13.07
C ARG A 162 -17.92 7.21 11.65
N MET A 163 -18.58 6.27 10.97
CA MET A 163 -18.28 5.93 9.58
C MET A 163 -18.46 7.13 8.65
N ILE A 164 -19.56 7.88 8.79
CA ILE A 164 -19.80 9.10 8.00
C ILE A 164 -18.71 10.14 8.26
N GLY A 165 -18.39 10.40 9.53
CA GLY A 165 -17.36 11.36 9.90
C GLY A 165 -15.96 10.98 9.38
N CYS A 166 -15.59 9.71 9.49
CA CYS A 166 -14.35 9.19 8.92
C CYS A 166 -14.32 9.27 7.38
N SER A 167 -15.45 9.03 6.70
CA SER A 167 -15.58 9.21 5.25
C SER A 167 -15.35 10.67 4.85
N ILE A 168 -15.93 11.64 5.59
CA ILE A 168 -15.70 13.08 5.36
C ILE A 168 -14.22 13.45 5.55
N ILE A 169 -13.59 13.00 6.64
CA ILE A 169 -12.17 13.24 6.90
C ILE A 169 -11.31 12.64 5.77
N SER A 170 -11.59 11.41 5.37
CA SER A 170 -10.85 10.71 4.31
C SER A 170 -10.98 11.44 2.96
N SER A 171 -12.19 11.85 2.59
CA SER A 171 -12.41 12.62 1.38
C SER A 171 -11.69 13.97 1.40
N LEU A 172 -11.71 14.69 2.53
CA LEU A 172 -10.91 15.91 2.68
C LEU A 172 -9.42 15.64 2.48
N MET A 173 -8.86 14.63 3.15
CA MET A 173 -7.45 14.27 2.98
C MET A 173 -7.10 13.93 1.52
N GLN A 174 -7.94 13.14 0.85
CA GLN A 174 -7.74 12.75 -0.54
C GLN A 174 -7.81 13.96 -1.48
N GLU A 175 -8.78 14.85 -1.26
CA GLU A 175 -8.89 16.09 -2.03
C GLU A 175 -7.62 16.92 -1.90
N TYR A 176 -7.06 17.13 -0.71
CA TYR A 176 -5.82 17.90 -0.56
C TYR A 176 -4.56 17.16 -1.02
N ALA A 177 -4.54 15.83 -1.02
CA ALA A 177 -3.38 15.05 -1.42
C ALA A 177 -3.08 15.13 -2.93
N VAL A 178 -4.12 15.08 -3.78
CA VAL A 178 -4.01 15.01 -5.24
C VAL A 178 -3.82 16.41 -5.85
N THR A 179 -2.67 16.62 -6.51
CA THR A 179 -2.31 17.89 -7.18
C THR A 179 -2.25 17.80 -8.71
N VAL A 180 -2.31 16.59 -9.28
CA VAL A 180 -2.06 16.33 -10.72
C VAL A 180 -3.34 16.37 -11.57
N LYS A 181 -4.51 16.04 -11.01
CA LYS A 181 -5.82 16.10 -11.70
C LYS A 181 -6.46 17.50 -11.61
N SER A 182 -5.72 18.54 -12.00
CA SER A 182 -6.13 19.96 -11.84
C SER A 182 -7.46 20.33 -12.52
N THR A 183 -7.95 19.51 -13.45
CA THR A 183 -9.28 19.65 -14.08
C THR A 183 -10.44 19.36 -13.15
N ASP A 184 -10.24 18.52 -12.12
CA ASP A 184 -11.34 17.95 -11.34
C ASP A 184 -11.83 18.89 -10.23
N VAL A 185 -11.06 19.93 -9.91
CA VAL A 185 -11.43 20.92 -8.90
C VAL A 185 -11.46 22.32 -9.49
N GLY A 186 -11.09 22.54 -10.76
CA GLY A 186 -11.16 23.84 -11.43
C GLY A 186 -10.26 24.92 -10.82
N LEU A 187 -9.07 24.55 -10.34
CA LEU A 187 -8.04 25.44 -9.80
C LEU A 187 -6.71 25.25 -10.55
N THR A 188 -5.84 26.26 -10.52
CA THR A 188 -4.48 26.13 -11.07
C THR A 188 -3.62 25.24 -10.16
N TRP A 189 -2.57 24.64 -10.73
CA TRP A 189 -1.62 23.82 -9.96
C TRP A 189 -1.00 24.59 -8.78
N GLU A 190 -0.63 25.86 -8.97
CA GLU A 190 -0.05 26.69 -7.91
C GLU A 190 -1.01 26.88 -6.73
N THR A 191 -2.29 27.11 -7.03
CA THR A 191 -3.33 27.24 -6.00
C THR A 191 -3.53 25.91 -5.27
N HIS A 192 -3.54 24.78 -5.99
CA HIS A 192 -3.57 23.46 -5.38
C HIS A 192 -2.39 23.22 -4.43
N PHE A 193 -1.18 23.55 -4.86
CA PHE A 193 0.02 23.37 -4.07
C PHE A 193 0.01 24.23 -2.79
N LYS A 194 -0.40 25.50 -2.90
CA LYS A 194 -0.57 26.39 -1.74
C LYS A 194 -1.60 25.86 -0.74
N ALA A 195 -2.77 25.46 -1.23
CA ALA A 195 -3.83 24.89 -0.39
C ALA A 195 -3.38 23.59 0.31
N LYS A 196 -2.66 22.72 -0.41
CA LYS A 196 -2.05 21.51 0.17
C LYS A 196 -1.07 21.84 1.28
N LYS A 197 -0.14 22.78 1.06
CA LYS A 197 0.85 23.18 2.07
C LYS A 197 0.22 23.78 3.32
N GLN A 198 -0.82 24.58 3.14
CA GLN A 198 -1.61 25.12 4.25
C GLN A 198 -2.28 23.99 5.04
N PHE A 199 -2.96 23.07 4.37
CA PHE A 199 -3.62 21.91 4.99
C PHE A 199 -2.64 21.01 5.74
N GLU A 200 -1.47 20.71 5.15
CA GLU A 200 -0.39 19.95 5.78
C GLU A 200 0.13 20.63 7.07
N GLY A 201 0.19 21.96 7.09
CA GLY A 201 0.70 22.73 8.22
C GLY A 201 -0.26 22.88 9.40
N THR A 202 -1.57 22.83 9.16
CA THR A 202 -2.60 23.04 10.20
C THR A 202 -3.44 21.80 10.45
N ASP A 203 -4.25 21.42 9.48
CA ASP A 203 -5.39 20.52 9.68
C ASP A 203 -5.01 19.05 9.57
N LEU A 204 -4.00 18.70 8.77
CA LEU A 204 -3.51 17.32 8.69
C LEU A 204 -2.96 16.85 10.05
N ARG A 205 -2.25 17.73 10.76
CA ARG A 205 -1.76 17.44 12.12
C ARG A 205 -2.92 17.26 13.10
N ARG A 206 -3.95 18.12 13.02
CA ARG A 206 -5.17 18.03 13.83
C ARG A 206 -5.88 16.69 13.62
N ILE A 207 -6.13 16.34 12.35
CA ILE A 207 -6.74 15.07 11.96
C ILE A 207 -5.92 13.88 12.48
N PHE A 208 -4.61 13.91 12.28
CA PHE A 208 -3.73 12.82 12.73
C PHE A 208 -3.80 12.61 14.25
N HIS A 209 -3.72 13.67 15.06
CA HIS A 209 -3.87 13.55 16.50
C HIS A 209 -5.26 13.01 16.89
N PHE A 210 -6.32 13.49 16.24
CA PHE A 210 -7.68 13.04 16.50
C PHE A 210 -7.84 11.54 16.23
N ILE A 211 -7.38 11.05 15.06
CA ILE A 211 -7.45 9.64 14.69
C ILE A 211 -6.59 8.78 15.61
N VAL A 212 -5.38 9.21 15.97
CA VAL A 212 -4.51 8.47 16.90
C VAL A 212 -5.16 8.34 18.28
N ASN A 213 -5.80 9.40 18.78
CA ASN A 213 -6.53 9.35 20.05
C ASN A 213 -7.72 8.37 19.97
N LEU A 214 -8.50 8.42 18.89
CA LEU A 214 -9.62 7.50 18.66
C LEU A 214 -9.17 6.04 18.61
N LEU A 215 -8.08 5.75 17.89
CA LEU A 215 -7.48 4.41 17.87
C LEU A 215 -7.00 4.00 19.28
N GLY A 216 -6.51 4.95 20.07
CA GLY A 216 -6.07 4.67 21.44
C GLY A 216 -7.19 4.25 22.38
N GLU A 217 -8.39 4.82 22.23
CA GLU A 217 -9.58 4.39 22.98
C GLU A 217 -9.97 2.94 22.65
N VAL A 218 -9.83 2.53 21.39
CA VAL A 218 -10.15 1.17 20.92
C VAL A 218 -9.18 0.14 21.49
N VAL A 219 -7.90 0.49 21.64
CA VAL A 219 -6.86 -0.43 22.11
C VAL A 219 -6.92 -0.66 23.64
N LYS A 220 -7.71 0.11 24.41
CA LYS A 220 -7.86 0.03 25.89
C LYS A 220 -6.52 -0.23 26.58
N VAL A 221 -5.61 0.73 26.51
CA VAL A 221 -4.29 0.58 27.13
C VAL A 221 -4.41 0.82 28.63
N GLU A 222 -4.43 -0.27 29.39
CA GLU A 222 -4.30 -0.22 30.85
C GLU A 222 -2.84 0.15 31.19
N GLY A 223 -2.58 1.44 31.42
CA GLY A 223 -1.29 1.91 31.94
C GLY A 223 -1.01 3.39 31.64
N LYS A 224 -0.45 4.11 32.62
CA LYS A 224 0.16 5.43 32.40
C LYS A 224 1.46 5.22 31.62
N LEU A 225 1.44 5.39 30.31
CA LEU A 225 2.63 5.38 29.46
C LEU A 225 3.16 6.81 29.29
N ASN A 226 4.48 6.99 29.38
CA ASN A 226 5.14 8.31 29.27
C ASN A 226 4.91 8.96 27.88
N ASP A 227 4.70 10.27 27.87
CA ASP A 227 4.19 11.08 26.75
C ASP A 227 5.01 11.05 25.44
N GLU A 228 6.27 10.61 25.44
CA GLU A 228 7.11 10.53 24.23
C GLU A 228 7.21 9.12 23.61
N LEU A 229 6.90 8.07 24.38
CA LEU A 229 6.98 6.66 23.99
C LEU A 229 5.63 6.10 23.49
N SER A 230 4.56 6.88 23.63
CA SER A 230 3.17 6.46 23.44
C SER A 230 2.83 6.21 21.96
N ALA A 231 3.15 7.09 21.02
CA ALA A 231 2.57 6.99 19.67
C ALA A 231 3.08 5.83 18.79
N LEU A 232 4.34 5.38 18.96
CA LEU A 232 4.90 4.26 18.19
C LEU A 232 4.48 2.91 18.80
N LEU A 233 4.56 2.82 20.13
CA LEU A 233 4.11 1.68 20.91
C LEU A 233 2.61 1.42 20.68
N MET A 234 1.78 2.47 20.65
CA MET A 234 0.35 2.37 20.36
C MET A 234 0.05 1.79 18.97
N LYS A 235 0.92 2.02 17.98
CA LYS A 235 0.73 1.55 16.60
C LYS A 235 1.19 0.11 16.39
N LEU A 236 2.25 -0.29 17.08
CA LEU A 236 2.68 -1.70 17.17
C LEU A 236 1.68 -2.51 18.01
N LEU A 237 1.13 -1.95 19.09
CA LEU A 237 0.06 -2.56 19.88
C LEU A 237 -1.26 -2.67 19.10
N LEU A 238 -1.56 -1.71 18.22
CA LEU A 238 -2.72 -1.84 17.32
C LEU A 238 -2.53 -2.99 16.35
N TYR A 239 -1.34 -3.11 15.74
CA TYR A 239 -1.02 -4.27 14.90
C TYR A 239 -1.24 -5.58 15.64
N TRP A 240 -0.69 -5.72 16.85
CA TRP A 240 -0.90 -6.89 17.70
C TRP A 240 -2.36 -7.26 17.89
N ARG A 241 -3.22 -6.26 18.06
CA ARG A 241 -4.64 -6.47 18.35
C ARG A 241 -5.45 -6.83 17.10
N VAL A 242 -4.99 -6.45 15.92
CA VAL A 242 -5.70 -6.68 14.64
C VAL A 242 -5.01 -7.70 13.74
N ARG A 243 -3.89 -8.27 14.17
CA ARG A 243 -3.05 -9.19 13.39
C ARG A 243 -3.82 -10.36 12.78
N GLU A 244 -4.77 -10.92 13.52
CA GLU A 244 -5.58 -12.05 13.06
C GLU A 244 -6.63 -11.66 12.01
N ASN A 245 -6.93 -10.37 11.88
CA ASN A 245 -7.79 -9.84 10.84
C ASN A 245 -6.93 -9.36 9.66
N TRP A 246 -6.93 -10.12 8.57
CA TRP A 246 -6.15 -9.79 7.35
C TRP A 246 -6.35 -8.35 6.88
N GLU A 247 -7.59 -7.88 6.77
CA GLU A 247 -7.92 -6.55 6.23
C GLU A 247 -7.30 -5.44 7.08
N LEU A 248 -7.43 -5.55 8.39
CA LEU A 248 -6.88 -4.56 9.33
C LEU A 248 -5.37 -4.72 9.53
N GLY A 249 -4.88 -5.95 9.52
CA GLY A 249 -3.47 -6.30 9.68
C GLY A 249 -2.60 -5.68 8.59
N HIS A 250 -3.02 -5.78 7.32
CA HIS A 250 -2.30 -5.18 6.20
C HIS A 250 -2.21 -3.64 6.32
N HIS A 251 -3.32 -2.97 6.69
CA HIS A 251 -3.32 -1.52 6.89
C HIS A 251 -2.43 -1.08 8.07
N ALA A 252 -2.48 -1.81 9.18
CA ALA A 252 -1.66 -1.54 10.35
C ALA A 252 -0.16 -1.74 10.03
N LEU A 253 0.20 -2.80 9.31
CA LEU A 253 1.57 -3.06 8.89
C LEU A 253 2.10 -1.99 7.94
N ASN A 254 1.28 -1.54 6.98
CA ASN A 254 1.62 -0.41 6.11
C ASN A 254 1.89 0.88 6.91
N CYS A 255 1.13 1.15 7.98
CA CYS A 255 1.42 2.28 8.86
C CYS A 255 2.80 2.16 9.52
N LEU A 256 3.20 0.95 9.93
CA LEU A 256 4.52 0.68 10.49
C LEU A 256 5.64 0.88 9.46
N VAL A 257 5.43 0.43 8.22
CA VAL A 257 6.35 0.67 7.09
C VAL A 257 6.53 2.17 6.84
N GLN A 258 5.45 2.96 6.86
CA GLN A 258 5.54 4.41 6.69
C GLN A 258 6.32 5.07 7.83
N LEU A 259 6.13 4.61 9.08
CA LEU A 259 6.89 5.11 10.23
C LEU A 259 8.38 4.75 10.16
N ALA A 260 8.73 3.58 9.64
CA ALA A 260 10.11 3.20 9.37
C ALA A 260 10.79 4.11 8.33
N SER A 261 10.00 4.85 7.53
CA SER A 261 10.52 5.75 6.49
C SER A 261 10.67 7.21 6.92
N LEU A 262 10.38 7.56 8.17
CA LEU A 262 10.51 8.94 8.65
C LEU A 262 11.93 9.46 8.45
N ASN A 263 12.05 10.61 7.77
CA ASN A 263 13.33 11.23 7.43
C ASN A 263 13.19 12.75 7.25
N GLY A 264 14.30 13.42 6.90
CA GLY A 264 14.30 14.84 6.53
C GLY A 264 14.13 15.79 7.72
N ALA A 265 13.35 16.87 7.50
CA ALA A 265 13.22 17.98 8.45
C ALA A 265 12.57 17.61 9.79
N VAL A 266 11.91 16.45 9.89
CA VAL A 266 11.35 15.94 11.15
C VAL A 266 12.44 15.36 12.06
N LEU A 267 13.52 14.86 11.47
CA LEU A 267 14.59 14.11 12.13
C LEU A 267 15.96 14.79 11.92
N ILE A 268 16.01 16.11 12.09
CA ILE A 268 17.23 16.92 11.85
C ILE A 268 18.35 16.53 12.84
N ASN A 269 18.00 16.38 14.12
CA ASN A 269 18.99 16.11 15.16
C ASN A 269 19.40 14.62 15.16
N ARG A 270 20.70 14.34 15.06
CA ARG A 270 21.27 12.99 15.13
C ARG A 270 20.84 12.24 16.41
N GLN A 271 20.78 12.92 17.55
CA GLN A 271 20.38 12.28 18.81
C GLN A 271 18.91 11.86 18.80
N ILE A 272 18.03 12.68 18.20
CA ILE A 272 16.60 12.35 18.04
C ILE A 272 16.44 11.17 17.08
N ARG A 273 17.23 11.13 15.99
CA ARG A 273 17.26 9.98 15.07
C ARG A 273 17.65 8.68 15.75
N ILE A 274 18.73 8.70 16.52
CA ILE A 274 19.18 7.53 17.29
C ILE A 274 18.09 7.11 18.26
N LYS A 275 17.56 8.04 19.07
CA LYS A 275 16.48 7.74 20.04
C LYS A 275 15.26 7.12 19.37
N TYR A 276 14.79 7.70 18.26
CA TYR A 276 13.63 7.19 17.52
C TYR A 276 13.89 5.79 16.96
N LEU A 277 15.05 5.58 16.33
CA LEU A 277 15.42 4.29 15.76
C LEU A 277 15.55 3.22 16.86
N SER A 278 16.19 3.55 17.99
CA SER A 278 16.31 2.63 19.13
C SER A 278 14.94 2.17 19.64
N GLN A 279 14.01 3.11 19.83
CA GLN A 279 12.65 2.79 20.28
C GLN A 279 11.89 1.95 19.25
N TYR A 280 12.06 2.24 17.96
CA TYR A 280 11.44 1.45 16.90
C TYR A 280 11.95 0.02 16.88
N LEU A 281 13.28 -0.16 16.94
CA LEU A 281 13.90 -1.47 16.93
C LEU A 281 13.53 -2.30 18.17
N GLU A 282 13.51 -1.68 19.36
CA GLU A 282 13.07 -2.36 20.59
C GLU A 282 11.66 -2.95 20.45
N CYS A 283 10.73 -2.17 19.90
CA CYS A 283 9.36 -2.64 19.66
C CYS A 283 9.29 -3.71 18.57
N LEU A 284 10.06 -3.54 17.48
CA LEU A 284 10.13 -4.51 16.39
C LEU A 284 10.69 -5.84 16.87
N PHE A 285 11.75 -5.84 17.68
CA PHE A 285 12.34 -7.06 18.23
C PHE A 285 11.40 -7.78 19.19
N SER A 286 10.66 -7.04 20.00
CA SER A 286 9.59 -7.59 20.83
C SER A 286 8.52 -8.28 19.98
N LEU A 287 8.11 -7.67 18.85
CA LEU A 287 7.17 -8.27 17.90
C LEU A 287 7.71 -9.56 17.28
N LEU A 288 8.95 -9.53 16.78
CA LEU A 288 9.57 -10.66 16.09
C LEU A 288 9.87 -11.84 17.02
N SER A 289 10.19 -11.59 18.29
CA SER A 289 10.54 -12.65 19.25
C SER A 289 9.33 -13.42 19.79
N SER A 290 8.13 -12.86 19.70
CA SER A 290 6.92 -13.40 20.33
C SER A 290 5.94 -14.04 19.34
N THR A 291 6.18 -13.94 18.03
CA THR A 291 5.29 -14.50 17.00
C THR A 291 6.01 -15.17 15.85
N GLN A 292 5.35 -16.15 15.24
CA GLN A 292 5.75 -16.68 13.94
C GLN A 292 5.17 -15.81 12.82
N ILE A 293 6.06 -15.26 12.00
CA ILE A 293 5.71 -14.46 10.83
C ILE A 293 5.04 -15.33 9.77
N THR A 294 3.85 -14.94 9.34
CA THR A 294 3.10 -15.57 8.24
C THR A 294 3.50 -14.99 6.88
N GLU A 295 3.06 -15.62 5.79
CA GLU A 295 3.31 -15.17 4.40
C GLU A 295 2.83 -13.74 4.15
N VAL A 296 1.62 -13.44 4.62
CA VAL A 296 0.96 -12.12 4.61
C VAL A 296 1.83 -11.01 5.18
N GLU A 297 2.56 -11.32 6.25
CA GLU A 297 3.33 -10.34 7.00
C GLU A 297 4.74 -10.18 6.44
N ALA A 298 5.24 -11.18 5.71
CA ALA A 298 6.61 -11.24 5.22
C ALA A 298 6.97 -10.00 4.40
N LEU A 299 6.08 -9.60 3.49
CA LEU A 299 6.28 -8.43 2.63
C LEU A 299 6.30 -7.12 3.42
N GLY A 300 5.40 -6.97 4.40
CA GLY A 300 5.38 -5.73 5.21
C GLY A 300 6.57 -5.63 6.17
N ILE A 301 6.97 -6.74 6.79
CA ILE A 301 8.14 -6.79 7.69
C ILE A 301 9.45 -6.56 6.91
N SER A 302 9.60 -7.18 5.74
CA SER A 302 10.78 -6.96 4.89
C SER A 302 10.87 -5.51 4.41
N ASN A 303 9.72 -4.88 4.10
CA ASN A 303 9.63 -3.46 3.82
C ASN A 303 10.03 -2.59 5.02
N ILE A 304 9.67 -2.95 6.25
CA ILE A 304 10.13 -2.24 7.45
C ILE A 304 11.67 -2.23 7.49
N PHE A 305 12.32 -3.40 7.39
CA PHE A 305 13.79 -3.47 7.38
C PHE A 305 14.39 -2.63 6.24
N ARG A 306 13.83 -2.72 5.04
CA ARG A 306 14.31 -1.95 3.88
C ARG A 306 14.22 -0.46 4.11
N LYS A 307 13.10 0.03 4.65
CA LYS A 307 12.93 1.46 4.94
C LYS A 307 13.87 1.92 6.06
N LEU A 308 14.02 1.13 7.13
CA LEU A 308 14.96 1.46 8.21
C LEU A 308 16.39 1.61 7.69
N LEU A 309 16.87 0.65 6.90
CA LEU A 309 18.26 0.69 6.39
C LEU A 309 18.45 1.71 5.26
N LEU A 310 17.39 2.06 4.53
CA LEU A 310 17.45 3.09 3.49
C LEU A 310 17.45 4.52 4.06
N PHE A 311 16.66 4.78 5.11
CA PHE A 311 16.44 6.13 5.63
C PHE A 311 17.28 6.47 6.85
N PHE A 312 17.80 5.47 7.57
CA PHE A 312 18.74 5.67 8.67
C PHE A 312 20.15 5.29 8.23
N PRO A 313 21.04 6.28 7.99
CA PRO A 313 22.37 6.01 7.47
C PRO A 313 23.20 5.22 8.48
N LEU A 314 24.22 4.50 8.02
CA LEU A 314 25.09 3.67 8.87
C LEU A 314 25.69 4.43 10.06
N SER A 315 26.04 5.72 9.88
CA SER A 315 26.51 6.57 10.98
C SER A 315 25.55 6.69 12.18
N VAL A 316 24.26 6.44 11.97
CA VAL A 316 23.23 6.36 13.01
C VAL A 316 23.13 4.94 13.56
N LEU A 317 23.17 3.91 12.68
CA LEU A 317 23.11 2.50 13.08
C LEU A 317 24.28 2.11 14.01
N ILE A 318 25.51 2.53 13.70
CA ILE A 318 26.69 2.24 14.53
C ILE A 318 26.69 3.00 15.87
N ALA A 319 25.80 3.99 16.02
CA ALA A 319 25.63 4.73 17.28
C ALA A 319 24.58 4.09 18.19
N LEU A 320 23.93 3.01 17.76
CA LEU A 320 23.04 2.20 18.59
C LEU A 320 23.86 1.36 19.60
N PRO A 321 23.22 0.89 20.69
CA PRO A 321 23.84 -0.10 21.58
C PRO A 321 24.27 -1.36 20.83
N GLU A 322 25.42 -1.94 21.20
CA GLU A 322 26.01 -3.10 20.52
C GLU A 322 25.06 -4.31 20.46
N GLU A 323 24.37 -4.61 21.56
CA GLU A 323 23.38 -5.69 21.64
C GLU A 323 22.23 -5.49 20.63
N MET A 324 21.79 -4.25 20.44
CA MET A 324 20.70 -3.91 19.51
C MET A 324 21.14 -4.06 18.07
N LEU A 325 22.39 -3.70 17.75
CA LEU A 325 22.97 -3.91 16.43
C LEU A 325 23.15 -5.40 16.15
N HIS A 326 23.61 -6.18 17.14
CA HIS A 326 23.73 -7.63 17.01
C HIS A 326 22.37 -8.27 16.72
N GLN A 327 21.35 -7.93 17.50
CA GLN A 327 19.99 -8.44 17.32
C GLN A 327 19.35 -7.99 16.00
N LEU A 328 19.67 -6.78 15.52
CA LEU A 328 19.24 -6.30 14.21
C LEU A 328 19.77 -7.21 13.10
N VAL A 329 21.08 -7.46 13.12
CA VAL A 329 21.78 -8.29 12.13
C VAL A 329 21.29 -9.74 12.19
N GLU A 330 21.11 -10.30 13.39
CA GLU A 330 20.57 -11.66 13.56
C GLU A 330 19.16 -11.80 13.00
N ASN A 331 18.24 -10.89 13.37
CA ASN A 331 16.86 -10.92 12.86
C ASN A 331 16.83 -10.74 11.34
N LEU A 332 17.62 -9.79 10.80
CA LEU A 332 17.73 -9.58 9.37
C LEU A 332 18.21 -10.86 8.67
N THR A 333 19.23 -11.54 9.22
CA THR A 333 19.79 -12.78 8.65
C THR A 333 18.77 -13.91 8.68
N ALA A 334 18.17 -14.17 9.85
CA ALA A 334 17.23 -15.26 10.05
C ALA A 334 16.01 -15.12 9.13
N LEU A 335 15.46 -13.90 9.01
CA LEU A 335 14.34 -13.63 8.12
C LEU A 335 14.71 -13.69 6.65
N THR A 336 15.90 -13.24 6.26
CA THR A 336 16.39 -13.38 4.88
C THR A 336 16.44 -14.86 4.49
N CYS A 337 16.99 -15.70 5.36
CA CYS A 337 17.08 -17.15 5.11
C CYS A 337 15.69 -17.82 5.08
N LYS A 338 14.80 -17.45 6.01
CA LYS A 338 13.42 -17.95 6.04
C LYS A 338 12.65 -17.57 4.77
N PHE A 339 12.76 -16.32 4.33
CA PHE A 339 12.05 -15.86 3.13
C PHE A 339 12.66 -16.44 1.86
N ALA A 340 13.98 -16.70 1.80
CA ALA A 340 14.58 -17.44 0.69
C ALA A 340 13.98 -18.86 0.56
N GLN A 341 13.84 -19.57 1.69
CA GLN A 341 13.22 -20.90 1.70
C GLN A 341 11.73 -20.85 1.34
N GLY A 342 11.01 -19.83 1.81
CA GLY A 342 9.62 -19.59 1.43
C GLY A 342 9.45 -19.30 -0.06
N ALA A 343 10.28 -18.41 -0.61
CA ALA A 343 10.28 -18.05 -2.03
C ALA A 343 10.53 -19.27 -2.92
N ALA A 344 11.50 -20.11 -2.55
CA ALA A 344 11.74 -21.37 -3.26
C ALA A 344 10.53 -22.31 -3.20
N GLN A 345 9.79 -22.35 -2.08
CA GLN A 345 8.56 -23.14 -1.98
C GLN A 345 7.42 -22.58 -2.82
N GLU A 346 7.27 -21.25 -2.90
CA GLU A 346 6.28 -20.58 -3.74
C GLU A 346 6.50 -20.90 -5.22
N GLU A 347 7.76 -20.81 -5.67
CA GLU A 347 8.17 -21.17 -7.04
C GLU A 347 7.91 -22.66 -7.33
N MET A 348 8.24 -23.55 -6.38
CA MET A 348 8.03 -24.99 -6.54
C MET A 348 6.55 -25.40 -6.58
N LEU A 349 5.67 -24.65 -5.94
CA LEU A 349 4.22 -24.94 -5.88
C LEU A 349 3.41 -24.13 -6.91
N ASP A 350 4.09 -23.33 -7.72
CA ASP A 350 3.51 -22.40 -8.71
C ASP A 350 2.37 -21.55 -8.13
N TYR A 351 2.65 -20.93 -6.98
CA TYR A 351 1.69 -19.99 -6.37
C TYR A 351 1.56 -18.71 -7.21
N GLU A 352 0.31 -18.31 -7.48
CA GLU A 352 0.01 -17.06 -8.19
C GLU A 352 0.51 -15.82 -7.41
N ASP A 353 0.40 -15.84 -6.08
CA ASP A 353 0.84 -14.76 -5.19
C ASP A 353 2.19 -15.09 -4.54
N GLN A 354 3.29 -14.55 -5.08
CA GLN A 354 4.66 -14.83 -4.62
C GLN A 354 5.16 -13.83 -3.55
N LEU A 355 4.51 -13.82 -2.38
CA LEU A 355 4.78 -12.85 -1.32
C LEU A 355 6.16 -13.03 -0.66
N TYR A 356 6.61 -14.27 -0.47
CA TYR A 356 7.95 -14.54 0.05
C TYR A 356 9.04 -14.20 -0.96
N MET A 357 8.81 -14.41 -2.26
CA MET A 357 9.74 -13.97 -3.31
C MET A 357 9.97 -12.46 -3.23
N GLU A 358 8.90 -11.67 -3.24
CA GLU A 358 9.02 -10.22 -3.10
C GLU A 358 9.69 -9.82 -1.77
N ALA A 359 9.31 -10.45 -0.66
CA ALA A 359 9.86 -10.17 0.65
C ALA A 359 11.36 -10.50 0.72
N PHE A 360 11.79 -11.60 0.12
CA PHE A 360 13.19 -11.99 0.04
C PHE A 360 14.02 -10.96 -0.73
N GLU A 361 13.51 -10.47 -1.87
CA GLU A 361 14.17 -9.41 -2.62
C GLU A 361 14.32 -8.12 -1.82
N GLN A 362 13.28 -7.72 -1.06
CA GLN A 362 13.39 -6.57 -0.15
C GLN A 362 14.52 -6.78 0.88
N MET A 363 14.65 -7.99 1.42
CA MET A 363 15.70 -8.33 2.39
C MET A 363 17.09 -8.33 1.75
N LEU A 364 17.25 -8.83 0.53
CA LEU A 364 18.53 -8.76 -0.18
C LEU A 364 18.95 -7.31 -0.45
N HIS A 365 18.01 -6.44 -0.82
CA HIS A 365 18.28 -5.02 -0.98
C HIS A 365 18.69 -4.33 0.33
N SER A 366 18.05 -4.71 1.45
CA SER A 366 18.46 -4.29 2.79
C SER A 366 19.91 -4.67 3.08
N TRP A 367 20.31 -5.91 2.75
CA TRP A 367 21.70 -6.35 2.88
C TRP A 367 22.66 -5.60 1.97
N ALA A 368 22.25 -5.23 0.75
CA ALA A 368 23.07 -4.45 -0.16
C ALA A 368 23.60 -3.16 0.49
N SER A 369 22.73 -2.44 1.22
CA SER A 369 23.10 -1.22 1.95
C SER A 369 24.14 -1.47 3.04
N ILE A 370 24.11 -2.64 3.68
CA ILE A 370 25.09 -3.02 4.72
C ILE A 370 26.41 -3.48 4.07
N LEU A 371 26.34 -4.29 3.02
CA LEU A 371 27.50 -4.96 2.42
C LEU A 371 28.34 -4.05 1.51
N GLN A 372 27.74 -3.01 0.92
CA GLN A 372 28.45 -2.07 0.04
C GLN A 372 29.23 -1.00 0.82
N GLU A 373 28.90 -0.78 2.10
CA GLU A 373 29.58 0.22 2.92
C GLU A 373 30.85 -0.38 3.57
N ASN A 374 32.03 0.05 3.11
CA ASN A 374 33.37 -0.36 3.58
C ASN A 374 33.69 0.10 5.02
N SER A 375 32.86 -0.26 5.99
CA SER A 375 33.01 0.16 7.38
C SER A 375 33.47 -1.00 8.27
N ASN A 376 34.40 -0.73 9.17
CA ASN A 376 34.99 -1.70 10.10
C ASN A 376 34.02 -2.18 11.22
N CYS A 377 32.73 -1.88 11.13
CA CYS A 377 31.76 -2.25 12.18
C CYS A 377 31.30 -3.70 11.98
N ASN A 378 31.43 -4.55 13.01
CA ASN A 378 30.92 -5.92 13.06
C ASN A 378 31.29 -6.82 11.85
N SER A 379 32.49 -6.64 11.28
CA SER A 379 32.95 -7.38 10.10
C SER A 379 32.79 -8.90 10.24
N ALA A 380 33.06 -9.48 11.42
CA ALA A 380 32.93 -10.92 11.64
C ALA A 380 31.46 -11.41 11.57
N GLN A 381 30.55 -10.73 12.26
CA GLN A 381 29.12 -11.10 12.28
C GLN A 381 28.50 -10.90 10.89
N ILE A 382 28.80 -9.79 10.21
CA ILE A 382 28.31 -9.52 8.84
C ILE A 382 28.81 -10.58 7.86
N LYS A 383 30.09 -10.98 7.96
CA LYS A 383 30.64 -12.09 7.15
C LYS A 383 29.90 -13.40 7.42
N GLN A 384 29.68 -13.75 8.68
CA GLN A 384 28.95 -14.96 9.05
C GLN A 384 27.51 -14.95 8.49
N SER A 385 26.81 -13.82 8.61
CA SER A 385 25.48 -13.64 8.04
C SER A 385 25.45 -13.74 6.53
N ALA A 386 26.40 -13.09 5.84
CA ALA A 386 26.54 -13.15 4.39
C ALA A 386 26.80 -14.58 3.91
N THR A 387 27.67 -15.33 4.60
CA THR A 387 27.90 -16.76 4.36
C THR A 387 26.61 -17.56 4.51
N LEU A 388 25.86 -17.35 5.61
CA LEU A 388 24.62 -18.10 5.85
C LEU A 388 23.55 -17.83 4.79
N ILE A 389 23.41 -16.57 4.35
CA ILE A 389 22.47 -16.19 3.28
C ILE A 389 22.88 -16.82 1.96
N PHE A 390 24.17 -16.76 1.62
CA PHE A 390 24.72 -17.38 0.41
C PHE A 390 24.49 -18.90 0.40
N ASP A 391 24.80 -19.58 1.50
CA ASP A 391 24.60 -21.02 1.65
C ASP A 391 23.11 -21.39 1.59
N THR A 392 22.24 -20.57 2.16
CA THR A 392 20.79 -20.80 2.12
C THR A 392 20.27 -20.67 0.70
N TYR A 393 20.70 -19.64 -0.05
CA TYR A 393 20.30 -19.48 -1.44
C TYR A 393 20.77 -20.65 -2.30
N LEU A 394 22.01 -21.12 -2.13
CA LEU A 394 22.50 -22.33 -2.80
C LEU A 394 21.64 -23.55 -2.47
N LYS A 395 21.36 -23.79 -1.18
CA LYS A 395 20.51 -24.92 -0.77
C LYS A 395 19.12 -24.87 -1.38
N CYS A 396 18.54 -23.68 -1.56
CA CYS A 396 17.21 -23.54 -2.16
C CYS A 396 17.19 -23.96 -3.63
N HIS A 397 18.29 -23.76 -4.37
CA HIS A 397 18.37 -24.02 -5.82
C HIS A 397 19.05 -25.34 -6.18
N LEU A 398 19.66 -26.04 -5.23
CA LEU A 398 20.29 -27.35 -5.47
C LEU A 398 19.34 -28.51 -5.15
N ALA A 399 19.43 -29.58 -5.93
CA ALA A 399 18.71 -30.82 -5.67
C ALA A 399 19.28 -31.57 -4.46
N PRO A 400 18.49 -32.46 -3.81
CA PRO A 400 19.01 -33.39 -2.82
C PRO A 400 20.20 -34.19 -3.35
N PRO A 401 21.23 -34.48 -2.53
CA PRO A 401 21.28 -34.33 -1.08
C PRO A 401 21.75 -32.96 -0.57
N ASP A 402 22.32 -32.11 -1.43
CA ASP A 402 23.00 -30.87 -1.01
C ASP A 402 22.03 -29.69 -0.85
N GLY A 403 20.82 -29.78 -1.42
CA GLY A 403 19.79 -28.77 -1.30
C GLY A 403 18.37 -29.34 -1.19
N SER A 404 17.39 -28.47 -1.35
CA SER A 404 15.96 -28.74 -1.15
C SER A 404 15.10 -28.63 -2.41
N ARG A 405 15.69 -28.34 -3.58
CA ARG A 405 14.97 -28.21 -4.85
C ARG A 405 14.35 -29.55 -5.26
N ARG A 406 13.03 -29.60 -5.43
CA ARG A 406 12.32 -30.79 -5.94
C ARG A 406 12.15 -30.70 -7.46
N PRO A 407 11.93 -31.84 -8.14
CA PRO A 407 11.65 -31.82 -9.57
C PRO A 407 10.35 -31.05 -9.85
N ILE A 408 10.40 -30.18 -10.86
CA ILE A 408 9.23 -29.51 -11.44
C ILE A 408 8.78 -30.36 -12.62
N ASP A 409 7.47 -30.58 -12.79
CA ASP A 409 6.95 -31.30 -13.95
C ASP A 409 7.19 -30.44 -15.22
N ALA A 410 7.89 -31.00 -16.20
CA ALA A 410 8.37 -30.28 -17.38
C ALA A 410 7.28 -29.85 -18.39
N ASP A 411 6.02 -30.15 -18.11
CA ASP A 411 4.91 -30.05 -19.07
C ASP A 411 4.32 -28.62 -19.20
N GLU A 412 4.79 -27.64 -18.41
CA GLU A 412 4.18 -26.29 -18.34
C GLU A 412 5.11 -25.11 -18.74
N ILE A 413 6.27 -25.36 -19.37
CA ILE A 413 7.15 -24.26 -19.82
C ILE A 413 6.64 -23.67 -21.14
N SER A 414 5.89 -22.56 -21.05
CA SER A 414 5.48 -21.74 -22.20
C SER A 414 6.66 -20.94 -22.77
N GLU A 415 6.67 -20.65 -24.08
CA GLU A 415 7.67 -19.77 -24.73
C GLU A 415 7.69 -18.33 -24.15
N ALA A 416 6.69 -17.97 -23.33
CA ALA A 416 6.61 -16.69 -22.63
C ALA A 416 7.46 -16.63 -21.33
N VAL A 417 8.00 -17.75 -20.85
CA VAL A 417 8.80 -17.80 -19.61
C VAL A 417 10.15 -17.10 -19.83
N GLN A 418 10.43 -16.11 -18.98
CA GLN A 418 11.69 -15.37 -19.03
C GLN A 418 12.84 -16.26 -18.53
N ALA A 419 14.00 -16.21 -19.21
CA ALA A 419 15.18 -16.95 -18.77
C ALA A 419 15.61 -16.52 -17.34
N ASP A 420 16.01 -17.48 -16.51
CA ASP A 420 16.31 -17.28 -15.08
C ASP A 420 17.36 -16.20 -14.82
N ARG A 421 18.37 -16.12 -15.70
CA ARG A 421 19.40 -15.06 -15.65
C ARG A 421 18.81 -13.65 -15.69
N ILE A 422 17.67 -13.46 -16.35
CA ILE A 422 16.99 -12.17 -16.44
C ILE A 422 15.99 -12.02 -15.30
N ALA A 423 15.19 -13.06 -15.01
CA ALA A 423 14.20 -13.06 -13.95
C ALA A 423 14.85 -12.82 -12.57
N PHE A 424 15.92 -13.56 -12.25
CA PHE A 424 16.61 -13.51 -10.96
C PHE A 424 17.85 -12.63 -10.97
N LYS A 425 18.02 -11.77 -11.98
CA LYS A 425 19.23 -10.95 -12.17
C LYS A 425 19.61 -10.17 -10.92
N ASP A 426 18.64 -9.50 -10.30
CA ASP A 426 18.90 -8.65 -9.13
C ASP A 426 19.24 -9.51 -7.91
N GLN A 427 18.57 -10.65 -7.73
CA GLN A 427 18.90 -11.61 -6.67
C GLN A 427 20.32 -12.15 -6.82
N LEU A 428 20.71 -12.58 -8.03
CA LEU A 428 22.04 -13.09 -8.33
C LEU A 428 23.13 -12.04 -8.03
N VAL A 429 22.92 -10.78 -8.42
CA VAL A 429 23.84 -9.68 -8.11
C VAL A 429 24.03 -9.53 -6.60
N LEU A 430 22.93 -9.56 -5.84
CA LEU A 430 22.93 -9.38 -4.38
C LEU A 430 23.52 -10.57 -3.64
N ILE A 431 23.21 -11.80 -4.04
CA ILE A 431 23.83 -13.02 -3.52
C ILE A 431 25.33 -13.04 -3.83
N GLY A 432 25.74 -12.57 -5.01
CA GLY A 432 27.15 -12.39 -5.34
C GLY A 432 27.86 -11.38 -4.42
N LEU A 433 27.16 -10.34 -3.91
CA LEU A 433 27.72 -9.45 -2.88
C LEU A 433 27.92 -10.17 -1.56
N CYS A 434 26.98 -11.04 -1.16
CA CYS A 434 27.12 -11.88 0.04
C CYS A 434 28.32 -12.82 -0.08
N GLY A 435 28.43 -13.55 -1.20
CA GLY A 435 29.55 -14.46 -1.46
C GLY A 435 30.90 -13.76 -1.45
N ARG A 436 30.97 -12.51 -1.92
CA ARG A 436 32.18 -11.68 -1.90
C ARG A 436 32.65 -11.26 -0.51
N GLN A 437 31.80 -11.31 0.52
CA GLN A 437 32.22 -10.98 1.89
C GLN A 437 33.08 -12.08 2.52
N ALA A 438 32.89 -13.32 2.09
CA ALA A 438 33.62 -14.50 2.56
C ALA A 438 34.12 -15.35 1.37
N PRO A 439 35.03 -14.81 0.54
CA PRO A 439 35.58 -15.53 -0.62
C PRO A 439 36.29 -16.81 -0.22
N GLU A 440 36.90 -16.84 0.97
CA GLU A 440 37.53 -18.01 1.57
C GLU A 440 36.57 -19.20 1.76
N HIS A 441 35.26 -18.96 1.79
CA HIS A 441 34.23 -19.98 1.91
C HIS A 441 33.48 -20.19 0.58
N SER A 442 33.01 -19.10 -0.03
CA SER A 442 32.12 -19.16 -1.19
C SER A 442 32.79 -19.71 -2.45
N VAL A 443 34.07 -19.40 -2.69
CA VAL A 443 34.81 -19.87 -3.88
C VAL A 443 35.13 -21.37 -3.79
N PRO A 444 35.71 -21.89 -2.69
CA PRO A 444 35.92 -23.34 -2.56
C PRO A 444 34.62 -24.14 -2.62
N LEU A 445 33.54 -23.65 -2.00
CA LEU A 445 32.25 -24.33 -2.02
C LEU A 445 31.69 -24.46 -3.44
N LEU A 446 31.63 -23.35 -4.20
CA LEU A 446 31.16 -23.38 -5.59
C LEU A 446 32.03 -24.27 -6.47
N THR A 447 33.35 -24.23 -6.28
CA THR A 447 34.30 -25.05 -7.05
C THR A 447 34.07 -26.53 -6.79
N GLN A 448 33.97 -26.93 -5.52
CA GLN A 448 33.71 -28.31 -5.13
C GLN A 448 32.38 -28.84 -5.69
N LEU A 449 31.31 -28.02 -5.59
CA LEU A 449 30.00 -28.39 -6.12
C LEU A 449 30.02 -28.52 -7.65
N LEU A 450 30.63 -27.56 -8.36
CA LEU A 450 30.75 -27.62 -9.81
C LEU A 450 31.58 -28.83 -10.29
N GLU A 451 32.72 -29.10 -9.66
CA GLU A 451 33.56 -30.26 -9.98
C GLU A 451 32.81 -31.58 -9.78
N ASP A 452 32.11 -31.73 -8.66
CA ASP A 452 31.28 -32.90 -8.37
C ASP A 452 30.15 -33.06 -9.41
N ARG A 453 29.38 -32.00 -9.68
CA ARG A 453 28.25 -32.06 -10.63
C ARG A 453 28.70 -32.33 -12.06
N VAL A 454 29.79 -31.71 -12.51
CA VAL A 454 30.37 -31.97 -13.83
C VAL A 454 30.92 -33.40 -13.92
N GLY A 455 31.55 -33.91 -12.86
CA GLY A 455 32.00 -35.30 -12.76
C GLY A 455 30.85 -36.31 -12.86
N ARG A 456 29.75 -36.07 -12.14
CA ARG A 456 28.53 -36.89 -12.21
C ARG A 456 27.88 -36.82 -13.59
N MET A 457 27.77 -35.62 -14.18
CA MET A 457 27.24 -35.40 -15.53
C MET A 457 28.04 -36.18 -16.57
N ARG A 458 29.38 -36.12 -16.52
CA ARG A 458 30.23 -36.89 -17.43
C ARG A 458 30.00 -38.40 -17.32
N THR A 459 29.82 -38.89 -16.10
CA THR A 459 29.57 -40.32 -15.84
C THR A 459 28.22 -40.74 -16.43
N GLN A 460 27.17 -39.95 -16.19
CA GLN A 460 25.83 -40.19 -16.73
C GLN A 460 25.81 -40.13 -18.27
N LEU A 461 26.39 -39.10 -18.88
CA LEU A 461 26.47 -39.00 -20.35
C LEU A 461 27.22 -40.17 -20.99
N THR A 462 28.27 -40.68 -20.34
CA THR A 462 28.99 -41.88 -20.81
C THR A 462 28.09 -43.12 -20.73
N HIS A 463 27.24 -43.22 -19.71
CA HIS A 463 26.24 -44.28 -19.58
C HIS A 463 25.16 -44.18 -20.66
N VAL A 464 24.65 -42.98 -20.95
CA VAL A 464 23.67 -42.71 -22.04
C VAL A 464 24.20 -43.15 -23.40
N LEU A 465 25.49 -42.91 -23.67
CA LEU A 465 26.13 -43.31 -24.93
C LEU A 465 26.28 -44.82 -25.08
N SER A 466 26.19 -45.58 -23.98
CA SER A 466 26.35 -47.04 -23.97
C SER A 466 25.05 -47.80 -23.76
N ASN A 467 24.05 -47.22 -23.08
CA ASN A 467 22.77 -47.83 -22.72
C ASN A 467 21.60 -46.84 -22.87
N ASN A 468 20.39 -47.35 -23.09
CA ASN A 468 19.18 -46.53 -22.98
C ASN A 468 18.93 -46.16 -21.51
N LEU A 469 18.62 -44.88 -21.26
CA LEU A 469 18.30 -44.38 -19.92
C LEU A 469 16.98 -44.96 -19.39
N THR A 470 16.99 -45.27 -18.10
CA THR A 470 15.74 -45.45 -17.33
C THR A 470 15.11 -44.09 -17.01
N ILE A 471 13.82 -44.09 -16.68
CA ILE A 471 13.09 -42.87 -16.27
C ILE A 471 13.75 -42.20 -15.06
N ALA A 472 14.26 -43.00 -14.10
CA ALA A 472 14.94 -42.50 -12.91
C ALA A 472 16.28 -41.83 -13.24
N GLU A 473 17.07 -42.40 -14.15
CA GLU A 473 18.34 -41.80 -14.58
C GLU A 473 18.10 -40.53 -15.42
N ASN A 474 17.00 -40.47 -16.17
CA ASN A 474 16.61 -39.26 -16.90
C ASN A 474 16.27 -38.11 -15.94
N SER A 475 15.45 -38.36 -14.91
CA SER A 475 15.16 -37.37 -13.87
C SER A 475 16.42 -36.91 -13.11
N GLN A 476 17.37 -37.83 -12.86
CA GLN A 476 18.66 -37.46 -12.27
C GLN A 476 19.49 -36.56 -13.18
N LEU A 477 19.42 -36.76 -14.50
CA LEU A 477 20.10 -35.92 -15.47
C LEU A 477 19.52 -34.50 -15.48
N ASP A 478 18.20 -34.37 -15.41
CA ASP A 478 17.50 -33.08 -15.31
C ASP A 478 17.89 -32.33 -14.02
N HIS A 479 17.96 -33.05 -12.89
CA HIS A 479 18.47 -32.48 -11.64
C HIS A 479 19.90 -31.97 -11.76
N LEU A 480 20.80 -32.76 -12.36
CA LEU A 480 22.19 -32.38 -12.56
C LEU A 480 22.34 -31.19 -13.51
N HIS A 481 21.54 -31.13 -14.58
CA HIS A 481 21.54 -30.02 -15.51
C HIS A 481 21.16 -28.72 -14.79
N GLU A 482 20.09 -28.76 -14.02
CA GLU A 482 19.56 -27.59 -13.32
C GLU A 482 20.48 -27.18 -12.15
N ASP A 483 21.12 -28.11 -11.44
CA ASP A 483 22.15 -27.80 -10.45
C ASP A 483 23.34 -27.06 -11.09
N ILE A 484 23.83 -27.54 -12.24
CA ILE A 484 24.93 -26.89 -12.98
C ILE A 484 24.49 -25.51 -13.46
N HIS A 485 23.25 -25.37 -13.94
CA HIS A 485 22.67 -24.10 -14.38
C HIS A 485 22.76 -23.04 -13.27
N TRP A 486 22.21 -23.31 -12.10
CA TRP A 486 22.23 -22.38 -10.97
C TRP A 486 23.63 -22.09 -10.44
N LEU A 487 24.50 -23.11 -10.34
CA LEU A 487 25.89 -22.91 -9.92
C LEU A 487 26.63 -21.99 -10.89
N LEU A 488 26.42 -22.13 -12.20
CA LEU A 488 27.02 -21.27 -13.22
C LEU A 488 26.46 -19.85 -13.19
N LEU A 489 25.16 -19.67 -12.93
CA LEU A 489 24.57 -18.34 -12.75
C LEU A 489 25.19 -17.62 -11.54
N ILE A 490 25.23 -18.29 -10.39
CA ILE A 490 25.76 -17.72 -9.13
C ILE A 490 27.27 -17.43 -9.25
N ALA A 491 28.06 -18.36 -9.79
CA ALA A 491 29.49 -18.17 -10.01
C ALA A 491 29.79 -17.14 -11.11
N GLY A 492 28.90 -17.05 -12.12
CA GLY A 492 29.02 -16.19 -13.28
C GLY A 492 28.77 -14.71 -12.99
N GLU A 493 28.30 -14.36 -11.80
CA GLU A 493 28.03 -12.99 -11.45
C GLU A 493 29.28 -12.12 -11.28
N LYS A 494 29.18 -10.86 -11.70
CA LYS A 494 30.32 -9.92 -11.73
C LYS A 494 30.98 -9.75 -10.36
N ASN A 495 30.18 -9.83 -9.29
CA ASN A 495 30.66 -9.71 -7.92
C ASN A 495 31.51 -10.91 -7.46
N MET A 496 31.29 -12.09 -8.05
CA MET A 496 32.08 -13.30 -7.81
C MET A 496 33.28 -13.43 -8.76
N LYS A 497 33.16 -12.93 -10.01
CA LYS A 497 34.23 -12.97 -11.03
C LYS A 497 35.51 -12.21 -10.68
N VAL A 498 35.44 -11.21 -9.80
CA VAL A 498 36.65 -10.47 -9.36
C VAL A 498 37.56 -11.34 -8.48
N LEU A 499 37.05 -12.45 -7.95
CA LEU A 499 37.79 -13.36 -7.06
C LEU A 499 38.48 -14.52 -7.80
N SER A 500 38.12 -14.79 -9.07
CA SER A 500 38.70 -15.90 -9.84
C SER A 500 39.98 -15.53 -10.62
N PHE A 501 40.49 -14.30 -10.46
CA PHE A 501 41.68 -13.79 -11.16
C PHE A 501 42.77 -13.24 -10.22
N VAL A 502 42.68 -13.53 -8.93
CA VAL A 502 43.75 -13.34 -7.94
C VAL A 502 44.06 -14.69 -7.33
#